data_AF-A0A9D4L2U4-F1
#
_entry.id   AF-A0A9D4L2U4-F1
#
_cell.length_a   1.000
_cell.length_b   1.000
_cell.length_c   1.000
_cell.angle_alpha   90.00
_cell.angle_beta   90.00
_cell.angle_gamma   90.00
#
_symmetry.space_group_name_H-M   'P 1'
#
loop_
_entity.id
_entity.type
_entity.pdbx_description
1 polymer ?
#
loop_
_entity_poly.entity_id
_entity_poly.type
_entity_poly.pdbx_seq_one_letter_code
_entity_poly.pdbx_strand_id
1 'polypeptide(L)'
;MDEIREMTDQLSFNGGGHCFVYSTPQYMVNETNKMLKLELYRNLLLAAVCVFVVTLILIANLWTSVLVFVCVVYTVVSSVQSCD
;
A
#
# COMPACT_ATOMS: atom_id res chain seq x y z
N MET A 1 4.97 14.21 -12.48
CA MET A 1 5.95 13.66 -11.52
C MET A 1 7.32 13.62 -12.16
N ASP A 2 7.41 13.16 -13.41
CA ASP A 2 8.68 13.19 -14.15
C ASP A 2 9.10 14.63 -14.49
N GLU A 3 8.17 15.46 -14.96
CA GLU A 3 8.46 16.84 -15.41
C GLU A 3 8.95 17.78 -14.28
N ILE A 4 8.37 17.69 -13.08
CA ILE A 4 8.75 18.51 -11.91
C ILE A 4 10.02 18.01 -11.22
N ARG A 5 10.29 16.69 -11.26
CA ARG A 5 11.57 16.14 -10.80
C ARG A 5 12.69 16.53 -11.76
N GLU A 6 12.41 16.48 -13.06
CA GLU A 6 13.35 16.92 -14.09
C GLU A 6 13.68 18.40 -13.89
N MET A 7 12.69 19.29 -13.72
CA MET A 7 12.92 20.73 -13.47
C MET A 7 13.67 21.02 -12.16
N THR A 8 13.48 20.22 -11.11
CA THR A 8 14.18 20.39 -9.83
C THR A 8 15.65 19.92 -9.90
N ASP A 9 15.94 18.91 -10.71
CA ASP A 9 17.30 18.38 -10.91
C ASP A 9 18.19 19.37 -11.67
N GLN A 10 17.64 20.06 -12.68
CA GLN A 10 18.34 21.14 -13.42
C GLN A 10 18.53 22.41 -12.57
N LEU A 11 17.71 22.61 -11.54
CA LEU A 11 17.78 23.73 -10.60
C LEU A 11 18.56 23.41 -9.32
N SER A 12 19.03 22.18 -9.14
CA SER A 12 20.00 21.81 -8.12
C SER A 12 21.40 22.34 -8.49
N PHE A 13 21.47 23.65 -8.75
CA PHE A 13 22.66 24.41 -9.03
C PHE A 13 23.49 24.56 -7.74
N ASN A 14 24.64 23.89 -7.74
CA ASN A 14 25.93 24.39 -7.27
C ASN A 14 26.11 24.82 -5.79
N GLY A 15 25.10 24.78 -4.92
CA GLY A 15 25.26 25.26 -3.54
C GLY A 15 24.45 24.48 -2.50
N GLY A 16 24.92 23.28 -2.13
CA GLY A 16 24.75 22.61 -0.82
C GLY A 16 23.38 22.54 -0.11
N GLY A 17 22.30 23.05 -0.70
CA GLY A 17 21.00 23.20 -0.06
C GLY A 17 19.96 22.36 -0.79
N HIS A 18 19.52 21.29 -0.15
CA HIS A 18 18.39 20.50 -0.61
C HIS A 18 17.10 21.34 -0.47
N CYS A 19 16.73 22.08 -1.52
CA CYS A 19 15.46 22.80 -1.55
C CYS A 19 14.34 21.80 -1.84
N PHE A 20 13.66 21.34 -0.78
CA PHE A 20 12.45 20.53 -0.92
C PHE A 20 11.27 21.44 -1.25
N VAL A 21 10.75 21.32 -2.47
CA VAL A 21 9.56 22.08 -2.89
C VAL A 21 8.36 21.54 -2.09
N TYR A 22 7.95 22.27 -1.05
CA TYR A 22 6.69 22.03 -0.34
C TYR A 22 5.52 22.45 -1.23
N SER A 23 5.29 21.68 -2.29
CA SER A 23 4.19 21.91 -3.22
C SER A 23 2.87 21.61 -2.51
N THR A 24 1.90 22.52 -2.68
CA THR A 24 0.43 22.42 -2.47
C THR A 24 -0.11 21.15 -1.78
N PRO A 25 -1.05 21.23 -0.82
CA PRO A 25 -1.54 20.09 -0.01
C PRO A 25 -1.97 18.84 -0.80
N GLN A 26 -2.40 19.00 -2.05
CA GLN A 26 -2.80 17.90 -2.93
C GLN A 26 -1.59 17.08 -3.45
N TYR A 27 -0.42 17.70 -3.54
CA TYR A 27 0.84 17.05 -3.91
C TYR A 27 1.32 16.08 -2.83
N MET A 28 1.34 16.53 -1.58
CA MET A 28 1.70 15.68 -0.43
C MET A 28 0.75 14.51 -0.27
N VAL A 29 -0.56 14.74 -0.42
CA VAL A 29 -1.56 13.68 -0.27
C VAL A 29 -1.39 12.63 -1.37
N ASN A 30 -1.16 13.03 -2.62
CA ASN A 30 -0.99 12.09 -3.72
C ASN A 30 0.31 11.27 -3.63
N GLU A 31 1.43 11.90 -3.26
CA GLU A 31 2.69 11.17 -3.06
C GLU A 31 2.63 10.23 -1.84
N THR A 32 2.08 10.72 -0.73
CA THR A 32 1.95 9.92 0.51
C THR A 32 0.99 8.76 0.29
N ASN A 33 -0.14 8.96 -0.39
CA ASN A 33 -1.11 7.91 -0.63
C ASN A 33 -0.54 6.79 -1.53
N LYS A 34 0.35 7.13 -2.47
CA LYS A 34 1.08 6.13 -3.29
C LYS A 34 1.99 5.25 -2.47
N MET A 35 2.79 5.83 -1.58
CA MET A 35 3.70 5.07 -0.72
C MET A 35 2.93 4.26 0.32
N LEU A 36 1.90 4.86 0.91
CA LEU A 36 1.05 4.23 1.92
C LEU A 36 0.31 3.01 1.34
N LYS A 37 -0.27 3.10 0.14
CA LYS A 37 -0.93 1.95 -0.49
C LYS A 37 0.03 0.76 -0.67
N LEU A 38 1.29 1.02 -1.02
CA LEU A 38 2.30 -0.03 -1.23
C LEU A 38 2.78 -0.67 0.10
N GLU A 39 3.02 0.14 1.12
CA GLU A 39 3.42 -0.35 2.45
C GLU A 39 2.27 -1.08 3.17
N LEU A 40 1.07 -0.52 3.11
CA LEU A 40 -0.15 -1.10 3.68
C LEU A 40 -0.44 -2.45 3.03
N TYR A 41 -0.44 -2.54 1.69
CA TYR A 41 -0.71 -3.79 0.99
C TYR A 41 0.26 -4.91 1.42
N ARG A 42 1.54 -4.58 1.59
CA ARG A 42 2.55 -5.54 2.04
C ARG A 42 2.31 -6.05 3.47
N ASN A 43 1.88 -5.17 4.38
CA ASN A 43 1.55 -5.54 5.76
C ASN A 43 0.23 -6.33 5.86
N LEU A 44 -0.79 -5.88 5.12
CA LEU A 44 -2.12 -6.51 5.06
C LEU A 44 -2.03 -7.93 4.50
N LEU A 45 -1.22 -8.13 3.46
CA LEU A 45 -1.00 -9.45 2.87
C LEU A 45 -0.29 -10.38 3.88
N LEU A 46 0.72 -9.90 4.60
CA LEU A 46 1.39 -10.68 5.65
C LEU A 46 0.41 -11.11 6.75
N ALA A 47 -0.45 -10.19 7.20
CA ALA A 47 -1.49 -10.48 8.19
C ALA A 47 -2.49 -11.52 7.66
N ALA A 48 -2.95 -11.38 6.41
CA ALA A 48 -3.87 -12.33 5.78
C ALA A 48 -3.28 -13.74 5.68
N VAL A 49 -1.99 -13.85 5.32
CA VAL A 49 -1.27 -15.13 5.27
C VAL A 49 -1.16 -15.75 6.67
N CYS A 50 -0.87 -14.95 7.70
CA CYS A 50 -0.79 -15.45 9.08
C CYS A 50 -2.13 -16.03 9.56
N VAL A 51 -3.24 -15.30 9.33
CA VAL A 51 -4.59 -15.76 9.67
C VAL A 51 -4.96 -17.03 8.90
N PHE A 52 -4.55 -17.16 7.63
CA PHE A 52 -4.77 -18.35 6.83
C PHE A 52 -4.06 -19.59 7.40
N VAL A 53 -2.80 -19.45 7.80
CA VAL A 53 -2.03 -20.56 8.40
C VAL A 53 -2.67 -21.00 9.71
N VAL A 54 -3.08 -20.06 10.57
CA VAL A 54 -3.74 -20.36 11.84
C VAL A 54 -5.09 -21.06 11.63
N THR A 55 -5.88 -20.60 10.65
CA THR A 55 -7.18 -21.24 10.32
C THR A 55 -7.03 -22.62 9.69
N LEU A 56 -5.98 -22.86 8.89
CA LEU A 56 -5.65 -24.19 8.38
C LEU A 56 -5.32 -25.18 9.51
N ILE A 57 -4.53 -24.74 10.50
CA ILE A 57 -4.11 -25.57 11.64
C ILE A 57 -5.29 -25.90 12.56
N LEU A 58 -6.19 -24.95 12.82
CA LEU A 58 -7.31 -25.12 13.76
C LEU A 58 -8.40 -26.08 13.26
N ILE A 59 -8.66 -26.14 11.95
CA ILE A 59 -9.85 -26.81 11.42
C ILE A 59 -9.63 -28.29 11.07
N ALA A 60 -8.39 -28.71 10.77
CA ALA A 60 -8.05 -30.08 10.32
C ALA A 60 -8.92 -30.62 9.16
N ASN A 61 -9.60 -29.73 8.42
CA ASN A 61 -10.44 -30.00 7.25
C ASN A 61 -10.23 -28.93 6.16
N LEU A 62 -9.51 -29.30 5.10
CA LEU A 62 -9.05 -28.41 4.03
C LEU A 62 -10.18 -27.67 3.30
N TRP A 63 -11.35 -28.29 3.12
CA TRP A 63 -12.45 -27.69 2.36
C TRP A 63 -13.07 -26.46 3.04
N THR A 64 -13.31 -26.56 4.35
CA THR A 64 -13.88 -25.45 5.12
C THR A 64 -12.88 -24.30 5.26
N SER A 65 -11.59 -24.61 5.38
CA SER A 65 -10.51 -23.62 5.47
C SER A 65 -10.37 -22.78 4.19
N VAL A 66 -10.42 -23.40 3.01
CA VAL A 66 -10.33 -22.69 1.72
C VAL A 66 -11.54 -21.76 1.51
N LEU A 67 -12.75 -22.20 1.86
CA LEU A 67 -13.97 -21.37 1.77
C LEU A 67 -13.89 -20.13 2.65
N VAL A 68 -13.44 -20.27 3.90
CA VAL A 68 -13.26 -19.14 4.82
C VAL A 68 -12.17 -18.20 4.31
N PHE A 69 -11.07 -18.75 3.79
CA PHE A 69 -9.98 -17.93 3.24
C PHE A 69 -10.44 -17.08 2.04
N VAL A 70 -11.15 -17.67 1.09
CA VAL A 70 -11.72 -16.95 -0.05
C VAL A 70 -12.68 -15.86 0.44
N CYS A 71 -13.50 -16.14 1.46
CA CYS A 71 -14.41 -15.17 2.04
C CYS A 71 -13.67 -13.97 2.69
N VAL A 72 -12.57 -14.23 3.40
CA VAL A 72 -11.72 -13.19 4.00
C VAL A 72 -11.03 -12.36 2.92
N VAL A 73 -10.44 -12.99 1.90
CA VAL A 73 -9.80 -12.28 0.78
C VAL A 73 -10.83 -11.45 0.01
N TYR A 74 -12.01 -11.99 -0.28
CA TYR A 74 -13.08 -11.28 -0.95
C TYR A 74 -13.58 -10.08 -0.14
N THR A 75 -13.72 -10.24 1.18
CA THR A 75 -14.09 -9.14 2.09
C THR A 75 -13.04 -8.04 2.10
N VAL A 76 -11.75 -8.40 2.12
CA VAL A 76 -10.65 -7.42 2.09
C VAL A 76 -10.60 -6.67 0.76
N VAL A 77 -10.79 -7.36 -0.37
CA VAL A 77 -10.85 -6.72 -1.69
C VAL A 77 -12.08 -5.82 -1.79
N SER A 78 -13.23 -6.28 -1.30
CA SER A 78 -14.47 -5.50 -1.32
C SER A 78 -14.38 -4.25 -0.45
N SER A 79 -13.72 -4.31 0.70
CA SER A 79 -13.56 -3.16 1.60
C SER A 79 -12.53 -2.16 1.06
N VAL A 80 -11.44 -2.62 0.44
CA VAL A 80 -10.47 -1.76 -0.23
C VAL A 80 -11.09 -1.06 -1.44
N GLN A 81 -11.87 -1.78 -2.25
CA GLN A 81 -12.56 -1.22 -3.42
C GLN A 81 -13.62 -0.18 -3.03
N SER A 82 -14.23 -0.29 -1.83
CA SER A 82 -15.23 0.66 -1.33
C SER A 82 -14.62 1.95 -0.75
N CYS A 83 -13.31 1.96 -0.52
CA CYS A 83 -12.56 3.11 0.00
C CYS A 83 -11.92 3.96 -1.11
N ASP A 84 -12.01 3.52 -2.37
CA ASP A 84 -11.63 4.30 -3.57
C ASP A 84 -12.90 4.90 -4.19
#